data_AF-M0BXZ2-F1
#
_entry.id   AF-M0BXZ2-F1
#
_cell.length_a   1.000
_cell.length_b   1.000
_cell.length_c   1.000
_cell.angle_alpha   90.00
_cell.angle_beta   90.00
_cell.angle_gamma   90.00
#
_symmetry.space_group_name_H-M   'P 1'
#
loop_
_entity.id
_entity.type
_entity.pdbx_description
1 polymer ?
#
loop_
_entity_poly.entity_id
_entity_poly.type
_entity_poly.pdbx_seq_one_letter_code
_entity_poly.pdbx_strand_id
1 'polypeptide(L)' 'MGDTPEYSQDSSELSPAQRLEAPNTRLIDASIATINDMETLRACIAYENQHQQRVPILRQLEKRAIELRSQDDDD' A
#
# COMPACT_ATOMS: atom_id res chain seq x y z
N MET A 1 19.99 35.61 2.65
CA MET A 1 18.81 35.06 1.93
C MET A 1 18.89 33.56 2.14
N GLY A 2 17.95 32.79 2.66
CA GLY A 2 16.57 32.93 3.13
C GLY A 2 16.17 31.49 3.50
N ASP A 3 15.44 31.32 4.59
CA ASP A 3 15.12 30.08 5.29
C ASP A 3 14.00 29.23 4.62
N THR A 4 13.92 27.95 5.00
CA THR A 4 12.75 27.01 4.99
C THR A 4 12.29 26.28 3.70
N PRO A 5 11.60 25.11 3.80
CA PRO A 5 12.10 23.83 3.28
C PRO A 5 11.15 23.15 2.27
N GLU A 6 11.68 22.64 1.17
CA GLU A 6 10.91 21.73 0.29
C GLU A 6 10.94 20.31 0.86
N TYR A 7 10.18 20.09 1.92
CA TYR A 7 9.45 18.83 2.04
C TYR A 7 8.44 18.83 0.90
N SER A 8 8.55 17.95 -0.09
CA SER A 8 7.43 17.37 -0.89
C SER A 8 7.87 16.83 -2.26
N GLN A 9 8.80 15.88 -2.31
CA GLN A 9 9.05 15.05 -3.49
C GLN A 9 9.91 13.90 -2.95
N ASP A 10 9.35 12.77 -2.54
CA ASP A 10 8.88 11.83 -3.52
C ASP A 10 7.91 10.81 -2.90
N SER A 11 6.61 11.08 -3.00
CA SER A 11 5.58 10.09 -2.68
C SER A 11 5.02 9.43 -3.93
N SER A 12 5.48 9.83 -5.13
CA SER A 12 4.95 9.38 -6.43
C SER A 12 5.83 8.35 -7.14
N GLU A 13 7.13 8.26 -6.84
CA GLU A 13 8.05 7.21 -7.32
C GLU A 13 8.05 5.98 -6.39
N LEU A 14 7.54 6.11 -5.17
CA LEU A 14 7.40 4.97 -4.27
C LEU A 14 6.29 4.05 -4.78
N SER A 15 6.68 2.81 -5.09
CA SER A 15 5.72 1.74 -5.36
C SER A 15 4.72 1.66 -4.21
N PRO A 16 3.45 1.29 -4.47
CA PRO A 16 2.46 1.18 -3.40
C PRO A 16 2.95 0.34 -2.22
N ALA A 17 3.79 -0.67 -2.47
CA ALA A 17 4.45 -1.49 -1.45
C ALA A 17 5.56 -0.76 -0.65
N GLN A 18 6.27 0.20 -1.25
CA GLN A 18 7.27 1.02 -0.55
C GLN A 18 6.64 2.07 0.35
N ARG A 19 5.40 2.52 0.05
CA ARG A 19 4.62 3.35 1.00
C ARG A 19 4.25 2.58 2.27
N LEU A 20 4.17 1.23 2.21
CA LEU A 20 3.92 0.39 3.38
C LEU A 20 5.11 0.26 4.34
N GLU A 21 6.29 0.79 3.99
CA GLU A 21 7.47 0.79 4.87
C GLU A 21 7.38 1.84 5.99
N ALA A 22 6.37 2.73 5.94
CA ALA A 22 6.15 3.72 6.98
C ALA A 22 5.95 3.05 8.36
N PRO A 23 6.58 3.56 9.45
CA PRO A 23 6.38 3.03 10.80
C PRO A 23 4.96 3.28 11.34
N ASN A 24 4.14 4.05 10.61
CA ASN A 24 2.78 4.39 10.98
C ASN A 24 1.79 3.42 10.34
N THR A 25 1.25 2.52 11.17
CA THR A 25 0.20 1.56 10.79
C THR A 25 -1.03 2.20 10.15
N ARG A 26 -1.37 3.45 10.49
CA ARG A 26 -2.46 4.19 9.85
C ARG A 26 -2.17 4.56 8.39
N LEU A 27 -0.92 4.88 8.07
CA LEU A 27 -0.53 5.18 6.69
C LEU A 27 -0.50 3.91 5.84
N ILE A 28 -0.06 2.79 6.42
CA ILE A 28 -0.12 1.46 5.80
C ILE A 28 -1.57 1.11 5.44
N ASP A 29 -2.50 1.24 6.40
CA ASP A 29 -3.91 0.91 6.19
C ASP A 29 -4.54 1.78 5.09
N ALA A 30 -4.30 3.10 5.12
CA ALA A 30 -4.74 4.01 4.06
C ALA A 30 -4.11 3.70 2.69
N SER A 31 -2.85 3.27 2.66
CA SER A 31 -2.15 2.86 1.44
C SER A 31 -2.76 1.60 0.84
N ILE A 32 -3.18 0.65 1.67
CA ILE A 32 -3.86 -0.58 1.22
C ILE A 32 -5.29 -0.28 0.75
N ALA A 33 -6.01 0.57 1.48
CA ALA A 33 -7.39 0.93 1.15
C ALA A 33 -7.52 1.69 -0.18
N THR A 34 -6.48 2.41 -0.59
CA THR A 34 -6.43 3.11 -1.89
C THR A 34 -6.04 2.22 -3.06
N ILE A 35 -5.74 0.93 -2.82
CA ILE A 35 -5.54 -0.05 -3.89
C ILE A 35 -6.90 -0.50 -4.38
N ASN A 36 -7.19 -0.20 -5.64
CA ASN A 36 -8.43 -0.56 -6.32
C ASN A 36 -8.24 -1.63 -7.41
N ASP A 37 -7.00 -2.05 -7.65
CA ASP A 37 -6.64 -2.98 -8.72
C ASP A 37 -6.01 -4.25 -8.16
N MET A 38 -6.47 -5.41 -8.64
CA MET A 38 -5.91 -6.72 -8.29
C MET A 38 -4.43 -6.87 -8.67
N GLU A 39 -3.99 -6.24 -9.76
CA GLU A 39 -2.58 -6.26 -10.20
C GLU A 39 -1.68 -5.56 -9.17
N THR A 40 -2.03 -4.34 -8.79
CA THR A 40 -1.34 -3.54 -7.77
C THR A 40 -1.30 -4.27 -6.42
N LEU A 41 -2.40 -4.92 -6.06
CA LEU A 41 -2.49 -5.68 -4.82
C LEU A 41 -1.56 -6.90 -4.82
N ARG A 42 -1.48 -7.62 -5.95
CA ARG A 42 -0.53 -8.75 -6.12
C ARG A 42 0.92 -8.28 -6.05
N ALA A 43 1.23 -7.13 -6.63
CA ALA A 43 2.57 -6.55 -6.52
C ALA A 43 2.94 -6.24 -5.05
N CYS A 44 2.01 -5.70 -4.27
CA CYS A 44 2.20 -5.49 -2.83
C CYS A 44 2.41 -6.80 -2.06
N ILE A 45 1.64 -7.85 -2.35
CA ILE A 45 1.81 -9.16 -1.72
C ILE A 45 3.18 -9.77 -2.07
N ALA A 46 3.59 -9.69 -3.33
CA ALA A 46 4.86 -10.22 -3.80
C ALA A 46 6.06 -9.45 -3.19
N TYR A 47 5.95 -8.13 -3.08
CA TYR A 47 6.95 -7.30 -2.40
C TYR A 47 7.06 -7.69 -0.93
N GLU A 48 5.93 -7.76 -0.23
CA GLU A 48 5.95 -8.05 1.20
C GLU A 48 6.41 -9.49 1.50
N ASN A 49 6.13 -10.45 0.61
CA ASN A 49 6.67 -11.80 0.69
C ASN A 49 8.19 -11.88 0.49
N GLN A 50 8.79 -10.95 -0.27
CA GLN A 50 10.22 -10.94 -0.57
C GLN A 50 11.05 -10.13 0.44
N HIS A 51 10.44 -9.18 1.15
CA HIS A 51 11.15 -8.26 2.05
C HIS A 51 11.01 -8.63 3.53
N GLN A 52 9.89 -8.27 4.17
CA GLN A 52 9.75 -8.40 5.63
C GLN A 52 8.74 -9.46 6.07
N GLN A 53 7.93 -9.99 5.14
CA GLN A 53 6.89 -10.99 5.40
C GLN A 53 6.00 -10.61 6.59
N ARG A 54 5.63 -9.33 6.65
CA ARG A 54 4.79 -8.81 7.73
C ARG A 54 3.39 -9.41 7.65
N VAL A 55 3.16 -10.48 8.42
CA VAL A 55 1.87 -11.16 8.54
C VAL A 55 0.67 -10.22 8.71
N PRO A 56 0.70 -9.16 9.56
CA PRO A 56 -0.46 -8.25 9.67
C PRO A 56 -0.76 -7.49 8.37
N ILE A 57 0.28 -7.12 7.61
CA ILE A 57 0.13 -6.45 6.31
C ILE A 57 -0.42 -7.41 5.26
N LEU A 58 0.12 -8.63 5.18
CA LEU A 58 -0.35 -9.66 4.27
C LEU A 58 -1.84 -9.97 4.50
N ARG A 59 -2.28 -10.00 5.76
CA ARG A 59 -3.71 -10.19 6.11
C ARG A 59 -4.59 -9.01 5.65
N GLN A 60 -4.11 -7.77 5.74
CA GLN A 60 -4.84 -6.61 5.21
C GLN A 60 -4.91 -6.64 3.68
N LEU A 61 -3.83 -7.00 3.00
CA LEU A 61 -3.80 -7.16 1.55
C LEU A 61 -4.78 -8.26 1.10
N GLU A 62 -4.81 -9.40 1.79
CA GLU A 62 -5.76 -10.48 1.51
C GLU A 62 -7.21 -10.03 1.71
N LYS A 63 -7.51 -9.31 2.81
CA LYS A 63 -8.85 -8.75 3.05
C LYS A 63 -9.27 -7.82 1.90
N ARG A 64 -8.37 -6.93 1.47
CA ARG A 64 -8.63 -6.00 0.37
C ARG A 64 -8.85 -6.73 -0.96
N ALA A 65 -8.15 -7.84 -1.20
CA ALA A 65 -8.36 -8.69 -2.38
C ALA A 65 -9.76 -9.29 -2.42
N ILE A 66 -10.26 -9.74 -1.26
CA ILE A 66 -11.62 -10.28 -1.12
C ILE A 66 -12.65 -9.16 -1.37
N GLU A 67 -12.45 -7.98 -0.78
CA GLU A 67 -13.33 -6.83 -0.98
C GLU A 67 -13.40 -6.42 -2.46
N LEU A 68 -12.27 -6.35 -3.16
CA LEU A 68 -12.25 -6.03 -4.59
C LEU A 68 -12.97 -7.07 -5.43
N ARG A 69 -12.78 -8.37 -5.15
CA ARG A 69 -13.49 -9.43 -5.86
C ARG A 69 -15.01 -9.34 -5.61
N SER A 70 -15.41 -9.06 -4.37
CA SER A 70 -16.83 -8.91 -4.03
C SER A 70 -17.45 -7.64 -4.60
N GLN A 71 -16.69 -6.56 -4.80
CA GLN A 71 -17.17 -5.36 -5.48
C GLN A 71 -17.34 -5.56 -6.99
N ASP A 72 -16.49 -6.37 -7.62
CA ASP A 72 -16.57 -6.70 -9.05
C ASP A 72 -17.80 -7.57 -9.40
N ASP A 73 -18.29 -8.38 -8.45
CA ASP A 73 -19.48 -9.21 -8.59
C ASP A 73 -20.82 -8.44 -8.37
N ASP A 74 -20.79 -7.21 -7.83
CA ASP A 74 -21.98 -6.41 -7.48
C ASP A 74 -22.31 -5.26 -8.48
N ASP A 75 -21.56 -5.12 -9.59
CA ASP A 75 -21.76 -4.10 -10.66
C ASP A 75 -22.54 -4.63 -11.89
#